data_AF-A0A814UUF2-F1
#
_entry.id   AF-A0A814UUF2-F1
#
_cell.length_a   1.000
_cell.length_b   1.000
_cell.length_c   1.000
_cell.angle_alpha   90.00
_cell.angle_beta   90.00
_cell.angle_gamma   90.00
#
_symmetry.space_group_name_H-M   'P 1'
#
loop_
_entity.id
_entity.type
_entity.pdbx_description
1 polymer ?
#
loop_
_entity_poly.entity_id
_entity_poly.type
_entity_poly.pdbx_seq_one_letter_code
_entity_poly.pdbx_strand_id
1 'polypeptide(L)'
;MINMKLAFPPTYVCYDEELCDFLQTTFRYKNKTCRMDYQIGFKSNIKYYIWKSLNDIIKSYFHRCLTRYEKESSIENNSLYCCKNSLKCISKHQIVDGIFNCYLNDDEKQFELSCTMNNTRRFKCPNENICYSLLFPKTCPSITSSLKLSDISFHEICHRIIHLLPETINGENHTDETECQYWPCSIIYTRCNLF
;
A
#
# COMPACT_ATOMS: atom_id res chain seq x y z
N MET A 1 -22.89 -13.63 19.77
CA MET A 1 -22.40 -14.85 19.10
C MET A 1 -21.90 -14.44 17.71
N ILE A 2 -20.58 -14.38 17.50
CA ILE A 2 -20.00 -13.92 16.23
C ILE A 2 -20.07 -15.08 15.24
N ASN A 3 -20.88 -14.94 14.19
CA ASN A 3 -21.06 -15.97 13.18
C ASN A 3 -19.83 -16.00 12.25
N MET A 4 -18.84 -16.82 12.58
CA MET A 4 -17.63 -16.98 11.77
C MET A 4 -17.96 -17.82 10.53
N LYS A 5 -18.08 -17.16 9.38
CA LYS A 5 -18.19 -17.83 8.08
C LYS A 5 -16.88 -18.54 7.75
N LEU A 6 -16.93 -19.86 7.70
CA LEU A 6 -15.86 -20.70 7.19
C LEU A 6 -15.90 -20.72 5.65
N ALA A 7 -14.73 -20.79 5.02
CA ALA A 7 -14.58 -20.87 3.59
C ALA A 7 -13.50 -21.87 3.20
N PHE A 8 -13.75 -22.60 2.12
CA PHE A 8 -12.74 -23.44 1.49
C PHE A 8 -11.74 -22.56 0.73
N PRO A 9 -10.44 -22.88 0.77
CA PRO A 9 -9.47 -22.22 -0.10
C PRO A 9 -9.86 -22.49 -1.56
N PRO A 10 -9.85 -21.47 -2.42
CA PRO A 10 -10.09 -21.68 -3.84
C PRO A 10 -8.90 -22.42 -4.45
N THR A 11 -9.12 -23.35 -5.38
CA THR A 11 -8.01 -24.03 -6.09
C THR A 11 -7.21 -23.08 -6.97
N TYR A 12 -7.89 -22.07 -7.53
CA TYR A 12 -7.28 -21.03 -8.34
C TYR A 12 -7.73 -19.65 -7.88
N VAL A 13 -6.81 -18.68 -7.88
CA VAL A 13 -7.14 -17.26 -7.71
C VAL A 13 -6.76 -16.53 -8.99
N CYS A 14 -7.71 -15.76 -9.52
CA CYS A 14 -7.52 -15.01 -10.76
C CYS A 14 -7.16 -13.55 -10.47
N TYR A 15 -6.32 -12.98 -11.33
CA TYR A 15 -5.73 -11.66 -11.19
C TYR A 15 -5.61 -10.98 -12.56
N ASP A 16 -5.29 -9.69 -12.51
CA ASP A 16 -5.04 -8.87 -13.69
C ASP A 16 -3.55 -8.94 -14.06
N GLU A 17 -3.26 -9.44 -15.28
CA GLU A 17 -1.89 -9.63 -15.76
C GLU A 17 -1.17 -8.30 -16.00
N GLU A 18 -1.89 -7.21 -16.30
CA GLU A 18 -1.29 -5.89 -16.53
C GLU A 18 -0.81 -5.23 -15.21
N LEU A 19 -1.47 -5.59 -14.11
CA LEU A 19 -1.14 -5.13 -12.75
C LEU A 19 -0.15 -6.06 -12.03
N CYS A 20 -0.14 -7.34 -12.39
CA CYS A 20 0.72 -8.37 -11.81
C CYS A 20 1.68 -8.98 -12.85
N ASP A 21 2.32 -8.15 -13.68
CA ASP A 21 3.19 -8.58 -14.80
C ASP A 21 4.33 -9.54 -14.40
N PHE A 22 4.74 -9.51 -13.13
CA PHE A 22 5.75 -10.38 -12.54
C PHE A 22 5.25 -11.79 -12.19
N LEU A 23 3.93 -12.02 -12.14
CA LEU A 23 3.38 -13.35 -11.86
C LEU A 23 3.33 -14.16 -13.15
N GLN A 24 3.93 -15.36 -13.13
CA GLN A 24 3.76 -16.29 -14.24
C GLN A 24 2.34 -16.86 -14.26
N THR A 25 1.67 -16.72 -15.40
CA THR A 25 0.37 -17.33 -15.67
C THR A 25 0.45 -18.85 -15.53
N THR A 26 -0.36 -19.44 -14.63
CA THR A 26 -0.47 -20.90 -14.53
C THR A 26 -1.63 -21.42 -15.37
N PHE A 27 -2.74 -20.69 -15.39
CA PHE A 27 -3.97 -21.08 -16.05
C PHE A 27 -4.71 -19.83 -16.55
N ARG A 28 -5.39 -19.91 -17.71
CA ARG A 28 -6.28 -18.86 -18.21
C ARG A 28 -7.72 -19.36 -18.21
N TYR A 29 -8.62 -18.62 -17.56
CA TYR A 29 -10.04 -18.95 -17.49
C TYR A 29 -10.89 -17.75 -17.87
N LYS A 30 -11.70 -17.87 -18.93
CA LYS A 30 -12.57 -16.78 -19.43
C LYS A 30 -11.81 -15.46 -19.60
N ASN A 31 -10.65 -15.51 -20.25
CA ASN A 31 -9.72 -14.38 -20.43
C ASN A 31 -9.13 -13.77 -19.15
N LYS A 32 -9.32 -14.42 -17.99
CA LYS A 32 -8.64 -14.05 -16.75
C LYS A 32 -7.41 -14.90 -16.54
N THR A 33 -6.35 -14.29 -16.04
CA THR A 33 -5.12 -14.96 -15.67
C THR A 33 -5.26 -15.48 -14.24
N CYS A 34 -4.90 -16.74 -13.98
CA CYS A 34 -5.10 -17.37 -12.69
C CYS A 34 -3.87 -18.16 -12.23
N ARG A 35 -3.74 -18.29 -10.91
CA ARG A 35 -2.64 -18.97 -10.23
C ARG A 35 -3.17 -19.97 -9.21
N MET A 36 -2.43 -21.07 -9.03
CA MET A 36 -2.78 -22.11 -8.08
C MET A 36 -2.62 -21.63 -6.63
N ASP A 37 -3.47 -22.15 -5.76
CA ASP A 37 -3.55 -21.80 -4.34
C ASP A 37 -2.24 -22.02 -3.56
N TYR A 38 -1.58 -23.15 -3.75
CA TYR A 38 -0.32 -23.48 -3.08
C TYR A 38 0.83 -22.50 -3.45
N GLN A 39 0.71 -21.77 -4.56
CA GLN A 39 1.68 -20.76 -4.97
C GLN A 39 1.38 -19.36 -4.39
N ILE A 40 0.23 -19.19 -3.75
CA ILE A 40 -0.27 -17.94 -3.15
C ILE A 40 -0.03 -17.93 -1.63
N GLY A 41 0.57 -18.98 -1.09
CA GLY A 41 0.85 -19.11 0.34
C GLY A 41 -0.30 -19.72 1.15
N PHE A 42 -1.30 -20.30 0.48
CA PHE A 42 -2.25 -21.17 1.16
C PHE A 42 -1.53 -22.42 1.66
N LYS A 43 -1.79 -22.80 2.92
CA LYS A 43 -1.20 -23.98 3.53
C LYS A 43 -2.01 -25.19 3.08
N SER A 44 -1.36 -26.13 2.38
CA SER A 44 -1.96 -27.39 1.91
C SER A 44 -2.69 -28.17 2.99
N ASN A 45 -2.30 -28.00 4.26
CA ASN A 45 -2.83 -28.76 5.39
C ASN A 45 -4.07 -28.12 6.02
N ILE A 46 -4.53 -26.95 5.54
CA ILE A 46 -5.70 -26.25 6.09
C ILE A 46 -6.92 -26.50 5.20
N LYS A 47 -7.92 -27.20 5.73
CA LYS A 47 -9.16 -27.53 5.01
C LYS A 47 -10.13 -26.35 4.89
N TYR A 48 -10.16 -25.49 5.89
CA TYR A 48 -11.04 -24.32 5.95
C TYR A 48 -10.33 -23.14 6.58
N TYR A 49 -10.60 -21.96 6.04
CA TYR A 49 -10.17 -20.69 6.61
C TYR A 49 -11.39 -19.95 7.16
N ILE A 50 -11.18 -19.17 8.21
CA ILE A 50 -12.11 -18.08 8.52
C ILE A 50 -12.09 -17.14 7.32
N TRP A 51 -13.25 -16.74 6.80
CA TRP A 51 -13.35 -15.89 5.60
C TRP A 51 -12.47 -14.65 5.69
N LYS A 52 -12.42 -14.01 6.86
CA LYS A 52 -11.53 -12.88 7.13
C LYS A 52 -10.07 -13.22 6.86
N SER A 53 -9.57 -14.33 7.43
CA SER A 53 -8.19 -14.78 7.22
C SER A 53 -7.89 -15.14 5.77
N LEU A 54 -8.86 -15.77 5.06
CA LEU A 54 -8.72 -16.04 3.63
C LEU A 54 -8.55 -14.73 2.84
N ASN A 55 -9.41 -13.77 3.11
CA ASN A 55 -9.38 -12.45 2.47
C ASN A 55 -8.08 -11.70 2.78
N ASP A 56 -7.60 -11.79 4.02
CA ASP A 56 -6.35 -11.16 4.44
C ASP A 56 -5.14 -11.76 3.71
N ILE A 57 -5.09 -13.10 3.52
CA ILE A 57 -4.04 -13.77 2.73
C ILE A 57 -4.07 -13.31 1.28
N ILE A 58 -5.24 -13.31 0.64
CA ILE A 58 -5.40 -12.91 -0.77
C ILE A 58 -4.99 -11.45 -0.93
N LYS A 59 -5.51 -10.55 -0.08
CA LYS A 59 -5.17 -9.13 -0.12
C LYS A 59 -3.68 -8.90 0.10
N SER A 60 -3.07 -9.57 1.06
CA SER A 60 -1.64 -9.46 1.33
C SER A 60 -0.79 -9.92 0.14
N TYR A 61 -1.16 -11.04 -0.49
CA TYR A 61 -0.45 -11.55 -1.66
C TYR A 61 -0.55 -10.61 -2.87
N PHE A 62 -1.77 -10.18 -3.20
CA PHE A 62 -2.03 -9.34 -4.38
C PHE A 62 -1.80 -7.84 -4.13
N HIS A 63 -1.42 -7.42 -2.92
CA HIS A 63 -1.06 -6.02 -2.64
C HIS A 63 0.05 -5.53 -3.57
N ARG A 64 0.98 -6.43 -3.92
CA ARG A 64 2.08 -6.20 -4.86
C ARG A 64 1.60 -5.75 -6.25
N CYS A 65 0.35 -6.00 -6.61
CA CYS A 65 -0.22 -5.62 -7.89
C CYS A 65 -0.97 -4.27 -7.87
N LEU A 66 -1.22 -3.66 -6.70
CA LEU A 66 -2.19 -2.57 -6.57
C LEU A 66 -1.69 -1.18 -7.03
N THR A 67 -0.42 -1.04 -7.43
CA THR A 67 0.17 0.29 -7.69
C THR A 67 1.04 0.24 -8.93
N ARG A 68 0.74 1.08 -9.92
CA ARG A 68 1.61 1.34 -11.06
C ARG A 68 1.67 2.86 -11.25
N TYR A 69 2.74 3.49 -10.79
CA TYR A 69 3.10 4.79 -11.33
C TYR A 69 3.75 4.53 -12.68
N GLU A 70 3.16 5.03 -13.76
CA GLU A 70 3.83 5.00 -15.06
C GLU A 70 5.11 5.82 -14.94
N LYS A 71 6.23 5.21 -15.35
CA LYS A 71 7.49 5.92 -15.49
C LYS A 71 7.34 6.86 -16.69
N GLU A 72 6.78 8.05 -16.48
CA GLU A 72 6.93 9.11 -17.47
C GLU A 72 8.44 9.30 -17.69
N SER A 73 8.83 9.14 -18.95
CA SER A 73 10.18 8.79 -19.40
C SER A 73 11.27 9.84 -19.14
N SER A 74 11.01 10.89 -18.35
CA SER A 74 11.81 12.11 -18.36
C SER A 74 12.09 12.75 -17.01
N ILE A 75 11.67 12.17 -15.88
CA ILE A 75 11.98 12.75 -14.57
C ILE A 75 12.64 11.70 -13.68
N GLU A 76 13.92 11.88 -13.37
CA GLU A 76 14.57 11.27 -12.21
C GLU A 76 13.86 11.79 -10.95
N ASN A 77 12.68 11.25 -10.67
CA ASN A 77 11.85 11.75 -9.60
C ASN A 77 12.41 11.21 -8.28
N ASN A 78 13.16 12.05 -7.57
CA ASN A 78 13.79 11.70 -6.30
C ASN A 78 12.79 11.24 -5.22
N SER A 79 11.48 11.37 -5.45
CA SER A 79 10.41 10.89 -4.57
C SER A 79 10.01 9.43 -4.79
N LEU A 80 10.41 8.80 -5.91
CA LEU A 80 9.98 7.45 -6.28
C LEU A 80 11.09 6.41 -6.12
N TYR A 81 10.70 5.18 -5.85
CA TYR A 81 11.52 3.99 -5.89
C TYR A 81 10.92 2.99 -6.87
N CYS A 82 11.74 2.47 -7.78
CA CYS A 82 11.29 1.50 -8.77
C CYS A 82 11.74 0.10 -8.37
N CYS A 83 10.78 -0.83 -8.32
CA CYS A 83 11.01 -2.22 -7.96
C CYS A 83 11.99 -2.86 -8.95
N LYS A 84 12.90 -3.70 -8.44
CA LYS A 84 13.85 -4.42 -9.29
C LYS A 84 13.11 -5.35 -10.27
N ASN A 85 13.55 -5.36 -11.52
CA ASN A 85 12.98 -6.19 -12.61
C ASN A 85 11.48 -5.99 -12.83
N SER A 86 10.94 -4.80 -12.55
CA SER A 86 9.55 -4.45 -12.79
C SER A 86 9.45 -3.02 -13.29
N LEU A 87 8.40 -2.73 -14.05
CA LEU A 87 8.02 -1.35 -14.43
C LEU A 87 7.33 -0.61 -13.28
N LYS A 88 7.05 -1.29 -12.17
CA LYS A 88 6.41 -0.72 -10.99
C LYS A 88 7.36 0.22 -10.26
N CYS A 89 6.93 1.47 -10.09
CA CYS A 89 7.49 2.38 -9.12
C CYS A 89 6.47 2.65 -8.00
N ILE A 90 6.97 3.02 -6.82
CA ILE A 90 6.22 3.37 -5.62
C ILE A 90 6.81 4.63 -5.00
N SER A 91 6.07 5.30 -4.12
CA SER A 91 6.66 6.38 -3.33
C SER A 91 7.77 5.82 -2.43
N LYS A 92 8.89 6.54 -2.30
CA LYS A 92 9.94 6.17 -1.34
C LYS A 92 9.40 6.08 0.10
N HIS A 93 8.28 6.73 0.41
CA HIS A 93 7.63 6.61 1.72
C HIS A 93 7.11 5.21 2.03
N GLN A 94 6.78 4.42 1.00
CA GLN A 94 6.31 3.03 1.10
C GLN A 94 7.43 2.01 1.29
N ILE A 95 8.68 2.47 1.43
CA ILE A 95 9.84 1.60 1.65
C ILE A 95 10.04 1.38 3.15
N VAL A 96 10.19 0.13 3.57
CA VAL A 96 10.36 -0.28 4.98
C VAL A 96 9.15 0.18 5.81
N ASP A 97 7.95 -0.02 5.26
CA ASP A 97 6.67 0.27 5.93
C ASP A 97 5.93 -0.98 6.40
N GLY A 98 6.48 -2.17 6.12
CA GLY A 98 5.94 -3.46 6.52
C GLY A 98 5.01 -4.06 5.48
N ILE A 99 4.80 -3.38 4.36
CA ILE A 99 3.95 -3.80 3.26
C ILE A 99 4.81 -4.19 2.07
N PHE A 100 4.56 -5.39 1.53
CA PHE A 100 5.25 -5.84 0.33
C PHE A 100 4.59 -5.24 -0.91
N ASN A 101 5.10 -4.10 -1.34
CA ASN A 101 4.68 -3.42 -2.56
C ASN A 101 5.40 -3.99 -3.78
N CYS A 102 6.67 -4.38 -3.65
CA CYS A 102 7.43 -4.99 -4.74
C CYS A 102 7.37 -6.52 -4.72
N TYR A 103 7.39 -7.14 -5.90
CA TYR A 103 7.38 -8.61 -6.02
C TYR A 103 8.59 -9.27 -5.36
N LEU A 104 9.78 -8.70 -5.53
CA LEU A 104 11.03 -9.24 -4.96
C LEU A 104 11.22 -8.85 -3.49
N ASN A 105 10.24 -8.18 -2.88
CA ASN A 105 10.30 -7.59 -1.53
C ASN A 105 11.54 -6.70 -1.35
N ASP A 106 11.98 -6.05 -2.43
CA ASP A 106 13.17 -5.22 -2.43
C ASP A 106 12.91 -3.84 -1.82
N ASP A 107 11.67 -3.37 -1.84
CA ASP A 107 11.17 -2.22 -1.08
C ASP A 107 11.42 -2.38 0.42
N GLU A 108 11.13 -3.54 1.00
CA GLU A 108 11.33 -3.81 2.43
C GLU A 108 12.80 -4.08 2.80
N LYS A 109 13.73 -3.90 1.84
CA LYS A 109 15.18 -4.09 2.02
C LYS A 109 15.99 -2.84 1.70
N GLN A 110 15.39 -1.71 1.34
CA GLN A 110 16.14 -0.47 1.07
C GLN A 110 16.48 0.29 2.36
N PHE A 111 17.30 -0.32 3.22
CA PHE A 111 17.65 0.24 4.52
C PHE A 111 18.41 1.58 4.42
N GLU A 112 19.36 1.70 3.50
CA GLU A 112 20.12 2.93 3.30
C GLU A 112 19.21 4.07 2.83
N LEU A 113 18.44 3.82 1.77
CA LEU A 113 17.47 4.77 1.21
C LEU A 113 16.44 5.19 2.26
N SER A 114 16.07 4.27 3.16
CA SER A 114 15.07 4.53 4.20
C SER A 114 15.42 5.72 5.10
N CYS A 115 16.72 5.95 5.35
CA CYS A 115 17.22 7.02 6.21
C CYS A 115 17.62 8.29 5.47
N THR A 116 17.76 8.23 4.14
CA THR A 116 18.07 9.42 3.32
C THR A 116 16.88 10.39 3.20
N MET A 117 15.66 9.92 3.45
CA MET A 117 14.48 10.75 3.43
C MET A 117 14.39 11.61 4.68
N ASN A 118 14.53 12.93 4.53
CA ASN A 118 14.35 13.89 5.61
C ASN A 118 12.85 13.97 5.98
N ASN A 119 12.41 13.09 6.87
CA ASN A 119 10.99 12.82 7.09
C ASN A 119 10.65 12.62 8.57
N THR A 120 9.80 13.49 9.10
CA THR A 120 9.28 13.47 10.48
C THR A 120 8.44 12.23 10.83
N ARG A 121 8.00 11.44 9.84
CA ARG A 121 7.21 10.21 10.03
C ARG A 121 8.03 8.94 9.82
N ARG A 122 9.32 8.99 10.13
CA ARG A 122 10.18 7.81 10.20
C ARG A 122 10.87 7.76 11.54
N PHE A 123 11.05 6.56 12.05
CA PHE A 123 11.78 6.36 13.30
C PHE A 123 12.94 5.40 13.07
N LYS A 124 14.04 5.67 13.78
CA LYS A 124 15.23 4.82 13.79
C LYS A 124 15.35 4.18 15.16
N CYS A 125 15.39 2.85 15.23
CA CYS A 125 15.71 2.19 16.51
C CYS A 125 17.19 2.47 16.87
N PRO A 126 17.55 2.64 18.15
CA PRO A 126 18.92 2.99 18.55
C PRO A 126 20.03 2.05 18.02
N ASN A 127 19.70 0.77 17.83
CA ASN A 127 20.67 -0.28 17.49
C ASN A 127 20.64 -0.67 16.00
N GLU A 128 19.91 0.05 15.15
CA GLU A 128 19.71 -0.32 13.75
C GLU A 128 19.93 0.88 12.84
N ASN A 129 20.63 0.69 11.72
CA ASN A 129 20.75 1.68 10.66
C ASN A 129 19.57 1.60 9.67
N ILE A 130 18.36 1.46 10.21
CA ILE A 130 17.12 1.32 9.45
C ILE A 130 16.14 2.37 9.96
N CYS A 131 15.54 3.13 9.05
CA CYS A 131 14.55 4.14 9.35
C CYS A 131 13.17 3.63 8.88
N TYR A 132 12.42 3.09 9.83
CA TYR A 132 11.11 2.50 9.62
C TYR A 132 10.03 3.57 9.42
N SER A 133 9.03 3.29 8.61
CA SER A 133 7.78 4.05 8.61
C SER A 133 7.07 3.91 9.96
N LEU A 134 6.32 4.94 10.39
CA LEU A 134 5.47 4.85 11.59
C LEU A 134 4.43 3.72 11.52
N LEU A 135 4.11 3.24 10.32
CA LEU A 135 3.19 2.11 10.13
C LEU A 135 3.83 0.75 10.37
N PHE A 136 5.15 0.69 10.44
CA PHE A 136 5.83 -0.57 10.61
C PHE A 136 5.46 -1.16 11.98
N PRO A 137 4.94 -2.39 12.04
CA PRO A 137 4.37 -2.97 13.26
C PRO A 137 5.42 -3.32 14.34
N LYS A 138 6.70 -2.97 14.14
CA LYS A 138 7.79 -3.23 15.09
C LYS A 138 7.86 -2.12 16.12
N THR A 139 7.58 -2.49 17.36
CA THR A 139 7.86 -1.64 18.52
C THR A 139 9.36 -1.67 18.82
N CYS A 140 10.08 -0.55 18.62
CA CYS A 140 11.40 -0.41 19.22
C CYS A 140 11.22 -0.38 20.76
N PRO A 141 12.04 -1.09 21.54
CA PRO A 141 11.92 -1.12 23.01
C PRO A 141 11.96 0.25 23.71
N SER A 142 12.42 1.30 23.02
CA SER A 142 12.59 2.66 23.58
C SER A 142 11.71 3.74 22.94
N ILE A 143 10.79 3.40 22.02
CA ILE A 143 9.90 4.38 21.40
C ILE A 143 8.47 4.09 21.87
N THR A 144 8.17 4.49 23.09
CA THR A 144 6.80 4.66 23.60
C THR A 144 6.26 6.03 23.16
N SER A 145 6.32 6.35 21.86
CA SER A 145 5.59 7.51 21.36
C SER A 145 4.26 7.05 20.80
N SER A 146 3.23 7.24 21.60
CA SER A 146 1.83 7.32 21.22
C SER A 146 1.63 8.36 20.11
N LEU A 147 1.96 7.98 18.88
CA LEU A 147 1.63 8.75 17.70
C LEU A 147 0.12 8.59 17.47
N LYS A 148 -0.65 9.58 17.95
CA LYS A 148 -2.03 9.77 17.52
C LYS A 148 -2.01 10.11 16.04
N LEU A 149 -2.06 9.08 15.21
CA LEU A 149 -2.45 9.22 13.82
C LEU A 149 -3.93 9.58 13.82
N SER A 150 -4.26 10.82 13.46
CA SER A 150 -5.62 11.17 13.09
C SER A 150 -5.92 10.45 11.78
N ASP A 151 -6.79 9.46 11.82
CA ASP A 151 -7.34 8.83 10.62
C ASP A 151 -8.12 9.90 9.85
N ILE A 152 -7.73 10.12 8.60
CA ILE A 152 -8.43 10.99 7.66
C ILE A 152 -9.05 10.07 6.62
N SER A 153 -10.35 10.22 6.37
CA SER A 153 -11.07 9.42 5.39
C SER A 153 -10.60 9.76 3.98
N PHE A 154 -10.55 8.77 3.09
CA PHE A 154 -10.12 9.00 1.71
C PHE A 154 -10.99 10.02 0.97
N HIS A 155 -12.30 10.06 1.28
CA HIS A 155 -13.25 11.04 0.72
C HIS A 155 -13.02 12.47 1.21
N GLU A 156 -12.17 12.66 2.20
CA GLU A 156 -11.83 13.98 2.71
C GLU A 156 -10.56 14.50 2.02
N ILE A 157 -9.74 13.63 1.42
CA ILE A 157 -8.45 14.01 0.83
C ILE A 157 -8.67 14.70 -0.52
N CYS A 158 -8.15 15.91 -0.68
CA CYS A 158 -8.08 16.55 -1.99
C CYS A 158 -7.27 15.72 -2.99
N HIS A 159 -7.94 15.21 -4.01
CA HIS A 159 -7.36 14.40 -5.06
C HIS A 159 -7.92 14.74 -6.44
N ARG A 160 -8.48 15.95 -6.59
CA ARG A 160 -9.07 16.54 -7.81
C ARG A 160 -10.33 15.84 -8.30
N ILE A 161 -11.01 15.06 -7.48
CA ILE A 161 -12.27 14.42 -7.84
C ILE A 161 -13.27 14.75 -6.74
N ILE A 162 -14.33 15.46 -7.11
CA ILE A 162 -15.42 15.80 -6.19
C ILE A 162 -16.23 14.53 -5.93
N HIS A 163 -16.15 13.99 -4.71
CA HIS A 163 -16.96 12.85 -4.27
C HIS A 163 -18.18 13.28 -3.47
N LEU A 164 -18.08 14.41 -2.78
CA LEU A 164 -19.18 14.92 -1.96
C LEU A 164 -19.98 15.95 -2.75
N LEU A 165 -21.29 15.96 -2.51
CA LEU A 165 -22.14 17.00 -3.07
C LEU A 165 -21.71 18.37 -2.50
N PRO A 166 -21.71 19.44 -3.32
CA PRO A 166 -21.31 20.75 -2.85
C PRO A 166 -22.24 21.25 -1.74
N GLU A 167 -21.65 21.78 -0.67
CA GLU A 167 -22.37 22.47 0.41
C GLU A 167 -22.14 23.98 0.29
N THR A 168 -23.21 24.76 0.42
CA THR A 168 -23.10 26.22 0.36
C THR A 168 -22.78 26.77 1.75
N ILE A 169 -21.58 27.33 1.92
CA ILE A 169 -21.12 27.97 3.16
C ILE A 169 -20.79 29.43 2.83
N ASN A 170 -21.34 30.38 3.59
CA ASN A 170 -21.14 31.82 3.36
C ASN A 170 -21.46 32.34 1.94
N GLY A 171 -22.34 31.64 1.21
CA GLY A 171 -22.72 32.01 -0.16
C GLY A 171 -21.78 31.47 -1.24
N GLU A 172 -20.71 30.75 -0.86
CA GLU A 172 -19.84 30.03 -1.78
C GLU A 172 -20.13 28.52 -1.71
N ASN A 173 -19.96 27.82 -2.83
CA ASN A 173 -20.12 26.37 -2.87
C ASN A 173 -18.78 25.70 -2.54
N HIS A 174 -18.75 24.99 -1.42
CA HIS A 174 -17.61 24.20 -0.96
C HIS A 174 -17.81 22.72 -1.30
N THR A 175 -16.72 22.05 -1.63
CA THR A 175 -16.63 20.61 -1.91
C THR A 175 -15.51 20.01 -1.08
N ASP A 176 -15.34 18.68 -1.13
CA ASP A 176 -14.14 17.97 -0.67
C ASP A 176 -12.85 18.41 -1.38
N GLU A 177 -12.95 19.22 -2.45
CA GLU A 177 -11.83 19.80 -3.20
C GLU A 177 -11.68 21.32 -3.02
N THR A 178 -12.39 21.91 -2.05
CA THR A 178 -12.26 23.34 -1.72
C THR A 178 -11.23 23.52 -0.59
N GLU A 179 -10.47 24.61 -0.63
CA GLU A 179 -9.50 24.95 0.44
C GLU A 179 -8.35 23.94 0.66
N CYS A 180 -8.06 23.12 -0.35
CA CYS A 180 -6.98 22.14 -0.35
C CYS A 180 -5.59 22.70 -0.03
N GLN A 181 -5.36 24.01 -0.20
CA GLN A 181 -4.13 24.67 0.21
C GLN A 181 -3.88 24.65 1.72
N TYR A 182 -4.94 24.50 2.52
CA TYR A 182 -4.87 24.42 3.99
C TYR A 182 -4.84 22.98 4.50
N TRP A 183 -5.08 22.00 3.61
CA TRP A 183 -5.06 20.60 3.97
C TRP A 183 -3.65 20.14 4.35
N PRO A 184 -3.48 19.36 5.44
CA PRO A 184 -2.19 18.81 5.81
C PRO A 184 -1.75 17.81 4.74
N CYS A 185 -0.96 18.31 3.80
CA CYS A 185 -0.30 17.62 2.70
C CYS A 185 0.70 16.53 3.10
N SER A 186 0.69 16.09 4.36
CA SER A 186 1.57 15.06 4.89
C SER A 186 0.72 14.12 5.70
N ILE A 187 0.08 13.16 5.02
CA ILE A 187 -0.45 11.95 5.64
C ILE A 187 0.46 10.78 5.28
N ILE A 188 0.17 9.59 5.79
CA ILE A 188 1.13 8.49 5.74
C ILE A 188 1.48 8.08 4.30
N TYR A 189 0.48 8.04 3.42
CA TYR A 189 0.63 7.60 2.03
C TYR A 189 0.49 8.73 1.00
N THR A 190 0.01 9.89 1.41
CA THR A 190 -0.15 11.06 0.54
C THR A 190 0.77 12.16 1.03
N ARG A 191 1.71 12.53 0.17
CA ARG A 191 2.49 13.76 0.34
C ARG A 191 2.35 14.65 -0.85
N CYS A 192 2.12 15.93 -0.61
CA CYS A 192 2.29 16.95 -1.63
C CYS A 192 3.79 17.23 -1.75
N ASN A 193 4.51 16.35 -2.45
CA ASN A 193 5.88 16.62 -2.85
C ASN A 193 5.88 17.47 -4.14
N LEU A 194 5.03 18.51 -4.20
CA LEU A 194 4.98 19.55 -5.26
C LEU A 194 5.22 19.10 -6.71
N PHE A 195 4.88 17.85 -7.07
CA PHE A 195 4.83 17.29 -8.41
C PHE A 195 3.86 16.10 -8.41
#